data_AF-A0A955KX83-F1
#
_entry.id   AF-A0A955KX83-F1
#
_cell.length_a   1.000
_cell.length_b   1.000
_cell.length_c   1.000
_cell.angle_alpha   90.00
_cell.angle_beta   90.00
_cell.angle_gamma   90.00
#
_symmetry.space_group_name_H-M   'P 1'
#
loop_
_entity.id
_entity.type
_entity.pdbx_description
1 polymer ?
#
loop_
_entity_poly.entity_id
_entity_poly.type
_entity_poly.pdbx_seq_one_letter_code
_entity_poly.pdbx_strand_id
1 'polypeptide(L)' 'MNYAHEKLPVKNFERPKEGLYEVAISKISGKVAGENTPKSLTINALFAVKPQQADAGNQMVEYDTLCNGLATDATPE' A
#
# COMPACT_ATOMS: atom_id res chain seq x y z
N MET A 1 8.59 -31.93 1.95
CA MET A 1 8.16 -31.57 3.32
C MET A 1 6.96 -32.37 3.81
N ASN A 2 6.05 -32.84 2.95
CA ASN A 2 4.84 -33.58 3.36
C ASN A 2 5.10 -34.81 4.25
N TYR A 3 6.06 -35.68 3.89
CA TYR A 3 6.36 -36.88 4.68
C TYR A 3 6.98 -36.56 6.06
N ALA A 4 7.78 -35.50 6.15
CA ALA A 4 8.43 -35.10 7.41
C ALA A 4 7.45 -34.47 8.43
N HIS A 5 6.35 -33.88 7.95
CA HIS A 5 5.36 -33.19 8.79
C HIS A 5 4.10 -34.01 9.08
N GLU A 6 3.98 -35.24 8.55
CA GLU A 6 2.76 -36.07 8.58
C GLU A 6 2.20 -36.30 9.99
N LYS A 7 3.06 -36.37 11.01
CA LYS A 7 2.68 -36.60 12.41
C LYS A 7 2.96 -35.41 13.33
N LEU A 8 3.38 -34.28 12.77
CA LEU A 8 3.67 -33.10 13.57
C LEU A 8 2.38 -32.30 13.80
N PRO A 9 2.12 -31.83 15.03
CA PRO A 9 0.99 -30.96 15.29
C PRO A 9 1.17 -29.65 14.53
N VAL A 10 0.09 -29.17 13.91
CA VAL A 10 0.08 -27.84 13.30
C VAL A 10 0.14 -26.80 14.42
N LYS A 11 1.28 -26.11 14.52
CA LYS A 11 1.42 -24.97 15.42
C LYS A 11 0.97 -23.73 14.66
N ASN A 12 -0.17 -23.16 15.07
CA ASN A 12 -0.62 -21.88 14.55
C ASN A 12 0.34 -20.77 14.98
N PHE A 13 0.53 -19.79 14.10
CA PHE A 13 1.32 -18.62 14.43
C PHE A 13 0.56 -17.78 15.47
N GLU A 14 1.10 -17.70 16.69
CA GLU A 14 0.62 -16.78 17.71
C GLU A 14 1.15 -15.40 17.42
N ARG A 15 0.27 -14.51 16.97
CA ARG A 15 0.63 -13.13 16.65
C ARG A 15 1.08 -12.39 17.93
N PRO A 16 2.28 -11.78 17.95
CA PRO A 16 2.71 -10.92 19.03
C PRO A 16 1.68 -9.82 19.32
N LYS A 17 1.39 -9.59 20.61
CA LYS A 17 0.38 -8.61 21.04
C LYS A 17 0.81 -7.16 20.81
N GLU A 18 2.12 -6.92 20.78
CA GLU A 18 2.73 -5.59 20.68
C GLU A 18 3.84 -5.58 19.63
N GLY A 19 4.16 -4.40 19.10
CA GLY A 19 5.25 -4.20 18.15
C GLY A 19 4.95 -4.61 16.71
N LEU A 20 3.70 -4.96 16.39
CA LEU A 20 3.24 -5.22 15.02
C LEU A 20 2.14 -4.24 14.62
N TYR A 21 2.39 -3.52 13.53
CA TYR A 21 1.44 -2.63 12.89
C TYR A 21 0.84 -3.33 11.68
N GLU A 22 -0.49 -3.40 11.63
CA GLU A 22 -1.21 -3.81 10.42
C GLU A 22 -1.59 -2.56 9.64
N VAL A 23 -1.09 -2.47 8.41
CA VAL A 23 -1.34 -1.31 7.56
C VAL A 23 -1.75 -1.77 6.17
N ALA A 24 -2.75 -1.11 5.63
CA ALA A 24 -3.14 -1.25 4.24
C ALA A 24 -2.08 -0.58 3.35
N ILE A 25 -1.48 -1.35 2.45
CA ILE A 25 -0.48 -0.87 1.49
C ILE A 25 -0.95 -1.12 0.06
N SER A 26 -0.43 -0.33 -0.85
CA SER A 26 -0.59 -0.53 -2.29
C SER A 26 0.26 -1.71 -2.76
N LYS A 27 -0.34 -2.63 -3.52
CA LYS A 27 0.33 -3.76 -4.17
C LYS A 27 1.43 -3.32 -5.13
N ILE A 28 1.29 -2.12 -5.70
CA ILE A 28 2.18 -1.62 -6.75
C ILE A 28 3.37 -0.90 -6.14
N SER A 29 3.12 0.05 -5.23
CA SER A 29 4.19 0.91 -4.69
C SER A 29 4.74 0.42 -3.35
N GLY A 30 4.06 -0.49 -2.66
CA GLY A 30 4.41 -0.94 -1.31
C GLY A 30 4.24 0.13 -0.22
N LYS A 31 3.75 1.33 -0.59
CA LYS A 31 3.49 2.45 0.32
C LYS A 31 2.12 2.34 0.97
N VAL A 32 1.89 3.09 2.04
CA VAL A 32 0.61 3.12 2.76
C VAL A 32 -0.49 3.56 1.80
N ALA A 33 -1.52 2.73 1.61
CA ALA A 33 -2.60 3.03 0.69
C ALA A 33 -3.30 4.33 1.12
N GLY A 34 -3.38 5.28 0.19
CA GLY A 34 -4.13 6.53 0.35
C GLY A 34 -5.57 6.40 -0.14
N GLU A 35 -6.38 7.46 0.01
CA GLU A 35 -7.79 7.46 -0.41
C GLU A 35 -7.98 7.17 -1.90
N ASN A 36 -7.00 7.57 -2.73
CA ASN A 36 -7.02 7.36 -4.18
C ASN A 36 -6.48 5.99 -4.62
N THR A 37 -6.06 5.13 -3.68
CA THR A 37 -5.60 3.77 -4.01
C THR A 37 -6.81 2.84 -4.19
N PRO A 38 -7.03 2.26 -5.39
CA PRO A 38 -8.15 1.34 -5.60
C PRO A 38 -8.08 0.13 -4.66
N LYS A 39 -9.21 -0.27 -4.07
CA LYS A 39 -9.28 -1.43 -3.15
C LYS A 39 -8.74 -2.74 -3.74
N SER A 40 -8.88 -2.92 -5.05
CA SER A 40 -8.32 -4.09 -5.78
C SER A 40 -6.80 -4.16 -5.72
N LEU A 41 -6.15 -3.01 -5.52
CA LEU A 41 -4.71 -2.83 -5.41
C LEU A 41 -4.25 -2.64 -3.96
N THR A 42 -5.13 -2.82 -2.97
CA THR A 42 -4.77 -2.73 -1.56
C THR A 42 -4.54 -4.11 -0.96
N ILE A 43 -3.54 -4.27 -0.10
CA ILE A 43 -3.32 -5.45 0.75
C ILE A 43 -3.00 -5.04 2.18
N ASN A 44 -3.36 -5.87 3.16
CA ASN A 44 -2.91 -5.70 4.53
C ASN A 44 -1.53 -6.34 4.68
N ALA A 45 -0.59 -5.57 5.22
CA ALA A 45 0.75 -6.03 5.53
C ALA A 45 1.10 -5.77 6.99
N LEU A 46 1.99 -6.61 7.53
CA LEU A 46 2.47 -6.54 8.90
C LEU A 46 3.85 -5.90 8.92
N PHE A 47 4.01 -4.88 9.75
CA PHE A 47 5.28 -4.18 9.93
C PHE A 47 5.69 -4.13 11.40
N ALA A 48 6.99 -4.27 11.66
CA ALA A 48 7.56 -4.03 12.99
C ALA A 48 7.61 -2.52 13.35
N VAL A 49 7.61 -1.66 12.34
CA VAL A 49 7.67 -0.19 12.46
C VAL A 49 6.57 0.42 11.61
N LYS A 50 5.88 1.44 12.13
CA LYS A 50 4.78 2.09 11.41
C LYS A 50 5.31 2.77 10.13
N PRO A 51 4.88 2.36 8.92
CA PRO A 51 5.26 3.03 7.68
C PRO A 51 4.66 4.44 7.64
N GLN A 52 5.46 5.42 7.23
CA GLN A 52 5.08 6.85 7.23
C GLN A 52 4.79 7.39 5.82
N GLN A 53 5.27 6.72 4.77
CA GLN A 53 5.11 7.19 3.39
C GLN A 53 3.77 6.74 2.82
N ALA A 54 2.91 7.70 2.52
CA ALA A 54 1.65 7.48 1.81
C ALA A 54 1.91 7.21 0.33
N ASP A 55 1.08 6.35 -0.25
CA ASP A 55 1.01 6.15 -1.68
C ASP A 55 0.38 7.39 -2.31
N ALA A 56 1.07 7.99 -3.27
CA ALA A 56 0.56 9.13 -4.01
C ALA A 56 -0.54 8.72 -5.01
N GLY A 57 -0.88 7.44 -5.12
CA GLY A 57 -1.95 6.93 -6.00
C GLY A 57 -1.86 7.47 -7.44
N ASN A 58 -2.98 7.42 -8.16
CA ASN A 58 -3.13 8.22 -9.38
C ASN A 58 -3.38 9.66 -8.94
N GLN A 59 -2.33 10.47 -8.78
CA GLN A 59 -2.49 11.92 -8.77
C GLN A 59 -3.14 12.31 -10.10
N MET A 60 -4.35 12.88 -10.05
CA MET A 60 -4.92 13.53 -11.22
C MET A 60 -4.07 14.75 -11.49
N VAL A 61 -3.17 14.59 -12.45
CA VAL A 61 -2.36 15.69 -12.94
C VAL A 61 -3.19 16.36 -14.02
N GLU A 62 -3.70 17.55 -13.73
CA GLU A 62 -4.33 18.39 -14.74
C GLU A 62 -3.22 18.92 -15.66
N TYR A 63 -3.37 18.61 -16.95
CA TYR A 63 -2.47 19.08 -17.99
C TYR A 63 -3.16 20.19 -18.78
N ASP A 64 -2.44 21.27 -19.02
CA ASP A 64 -2.88 22.34 -19.90
C ASP A 64 -3.00 21.79 -21.33
N THR A 65 -4.19 21.92 -21.91
CA THR A 65 -4.51 21.45 -23.27
C THR A 65 -3.77 22.23 -24.36
N LEU A 66 -3.32 23.46 -24.09
CA LEU A 66 -2.60 24.30 -25.05
C LEU A 66 -1.11 23.96 -25.10
N CYS A 67 -0.51 23.67 -23.95
CA CYS A 67 0.94 23.53 -23.81
C CYS A 67 1.43 22.14 -23.40
N ASN A 68 0.52 21.20 -23.06
CA ASN A 68 0.82 19.91 -22.42
C ASN A 68 1.70 20.04 -21.14
N GLY A 69 1.67 21.22 -20.50
CA GLY A 69 2.35 21.50 -19.24
C GLY A 69 1.48 21.16 -18.03
N LEU A 70 2.07 21.14 -16.84
CA LEU A 70 1.32 21.05 -15.59
C LEU A 70 0.44 22.29 -15.44
N ALA A 71 -0.86 22.10 -15.22
CA ALA A 71 -1.76 23.21 -14.91
C ALA A 71 -1.36 23.84 -13.57
N THR A 72 -1.16 25.16 -13.58
CA THR A 72 -0.83 25.98 -12.40
C THR A 72 -1.78 27.16 -12.30
N ASP A 73 -1.85 27.85 -11.16
CA ASP A 73 -2.74 29.02 -10.95
C ASP A 73 -2.51 30.19 -11.93
N ALA A 74 -1.39 30.16 -12.67
CA ALA A 74 -1.07 31.13 -13.71
C ALA A 74 -1.55 30.73 -15.12
N THR A 75 -2.17 29.56 -15.26
CA THR A 75 -2.68 29.07 -16.54
C THR A 75 -4.00 29.79 -16.85
N PRO A 76 -4.11 30.52 -17.97
CA PRO A 76 -5.37 31.14 -18.37
C PRO A 76 -6.44 30.06 -18.64
N GLU A 77 -7.67 30.28 -18.19
CA GLU A 77 -8.84 29.46 -18.54
C GLU A 77 -9.18 29.52 -20.04
#